data_AF-A0A7C9EUM0-F1
#
_entry.id   AF-A0A7C9EUM0-F1
#
_cell.length_a   1.000
_cell.length_b   1.000
_cell.length_c   1.000
_cell.angle_alpha   90.00
_cell.angle_beta   90.00
_cell.angle_gamma   90.00
#
_symmetry.space_group_name_H-M   'P 1'
#
loop_
_entity.id
_entity.type
_entity.pdbx_description
1 polymer ?
#
loop_
_entity_poly.entity_id
_entity_poly.type
_entity_poly.pdbx_seq_one_letter_code
_entity_poly.pdbx_strand_id
1 'polypeptide(L)'
;MSCRNGSNTKGYFVWSFVDSFELLYGYKSSFGLYYINFGDPSLTRYPKSSQRWYSRFLKGENVVMDGEQEDMPTIFQNIAVDVNNPSVLGHSELLQHKSS
;
A
#
# COMPACT_ATOMS: atom_id res chain seq x y z
N MET A 1 -21.07 1.49 -18.48
CA MET A 1 -21.74 0.18 -18.38
C MET A 1 -21.77 -0.24 -16.92
N SER A 2 -22.94 -0.42 -16.31
CA SER A 2 -23.07 -1.05 -14.99
C SER A 2 -23.99 -2.27 -15.12
N CYS A 3 -23.96 -3.18 -14.16
CA CYS A 3 -24.90 -4.29 -14.02
C CYS A 3 -26.37 -3.83 -14.04
N ARG A 4 -26.63 -2.56 -13.69
CA ARG A 4 -27.96 -1.94 -13.75
C ARG A 4 -28.46 -1.65 -15.16
N ASN A 5 -27.56 -1.60 -16.15
CA ASN A 5 -27.88 -1.30 -17.55
C ASN A 5 -27.89 -2.57 -18.44
N GLY A 6 -28.14 -3.75 -17.86
CA GLY A 6 -28.29 -5.00 -18.61
C GLY A 6 -26.97 -5.66 -19.05
N SER A 7 -25.83 -5.27 -18.48
CA SER A 7 -24.57 -5.99 -18.71
C SER A 7 -24.58 -7.33 -17.96
N ASN A 8 -24.30 -8.43 -18.67
CA ASN A 8 -24.13 -9.77 -18.09
C ASN A 8 -22.77 -9.91 -17.40
N THR A 9 -22.56 -9.14 -16.33
CA THR A 9 -21.33 -9.19 -15.53
C THR A 9 -21.42 -10.33 -14.52
N LYS A 10 -20.48 -11.28 -14.62
CA LYS A 10 -20.46 -12.50 -13.78
C LYS A 10 -19.53 -12.42 -12.58
N GLY A 11 -18.70 -11.39 -12.49
CA GLY A 11 -17.73 -11.23 -11.41
C GLY A 11 -16.89 -9.98 -11.57
N TYR A 12 -16.04 -9.73 -10.57
CA TYR A 12 -15.10 -8.62 -10.54
C TYR A 12 -13.80 -9.08 -9.87
N PHE A 13 -12.68 -8.44 -10.22
CA PHE A 13 -11.38 -8.67 -9.60
C PHE A 13 -10.81 -7.34 -9.12
N VAL A 14 -10.20 -7.36 -7.93
CA VAL A 14 -9.55 -6.17 -7.36
C VAL A 14 -8.11 -6.07 -7.87
N TRP A 15 -7.73 -4.90 -8.38
CA TRP A 15 -6.34 -4.54 -8.59
C TRP A 15 -5.86 -3.76 -7.36
N SER A 16 -4.97 -4.31 -6.52
CA SER A 16 -4.38 -5.65 -6.58
C SER A 16 -4.54 -6.37 -5.24
N PHE A 17 -4.28 -7.68 -5.22
CA PHE A 17 -4.31 -8.42 -3.96
C PHE A 17 -3.13 -8.05 -3.04
N VAL A 18 -1.93 -7.94 -3.60
CA VAL A 18 -0.71 -7.51 -2.92
C VAL A 18 -0.05 -6.38 -3.71
N ASP A 19 0.76 -5.58 -3.04
CA ASP A 19 1.59 -4.60 -3.74
C ASP A 19 2.51 -5.27 -4.75
N SER A 20 2.62 -4.62 -5.91
CA SER A 20 3.41 -5.08 -7.05
C SER A 20 4.21 -3.92 -7.63
N PHE A 21 5.13 -4.24 -8.52
CA PHE A 21 5.81 -3.23 -9.31
C PHE A 21 4.81 -2.54 -10.24
N GLU A 22 4.74 -1.21 -10.16
CA GLU A 22 3.89 -0.40 -11.03
C GLU A 22 4.73 0.20 -12.15
N LEU A 23 4.32 0.00 -13.40
CA LEU A 23 5.12 0.38 -14.59
C LEU A 23 5.51 1.86 -14.62
N LEU A 24 4.65 2.73 -14.09
CA LEU A 24 4.85 4.19 -14.12
C LEU A 24 5.48 4.74 -12.83
N TYR A 25 5.39 4.01 -11.72
CA TYR A 25 5.73 4.54 -10.39
C TYR A 25 6.71 3.64 -9.60
N GLY A 26 7.13 2.51 -10.18
CA GLY A 26 7.92 1.50 -9.52
C GLY A 26 7.24 0.98 -8.26
N TYR A 27 8.01 0.83 -7.17
CA TYR A 27 7.49 0.41 -5.86
C TYR A 27 7.03 1.57 -4.98
N LYS A 28 6.96 2.80 -5.52
CA LYS A 28 6.55 3.99 -4.75
C LYS A 28 5.02 4.10 -4.62
N SER A 29 4.28 3.38 -5.46
CA SER A 29 2.81 3.30 -5.41
C SER A 29 2.37 1.92 -4.96
N SER A 30 1.33 1.88 -4.14
CA SER A 30 0.95 0.73 -3.33
C SER A 30 -0.57 0.52 -3.42
N PHE A 31 -0.99 -0.28 -4.40
CA PHE A 31 -2.42 -0.52 -4.72
C PHE A 31 -2.98 -1.81 -4.11
N GLY A 32 -2.13 -2.65 -3.52
CA GLY A 32 -2.54 -3.94 -2.96
C GLY A 32 -3.47 -3.80 -1.77
N LEU A 33 -4.30 -4.82 -1.53
CA LEU A 33 -4.96 -5.00 -0.23
C LEU A 33 -3.91 -5.24 0.88
N TYR A 34 -2.79 -5.86 0.54
CA TYR A 34 -1.64 -6.03 1.43
C TYR A 34 -0.44 -5.19 0.99
N TYR A 35 0.19 -4.52 1.94
CA TYR A 35 1.51 -3.90 1.76
C TYR A 35 2.61 -4.95 1.87
N ILE A 36 3.63 -4.87 1.00
CA ILE A 36 4.84 -5.72 1.07
C ILE A 36 6.03 -4.83 1.44
N ASN A 37 6.77 -5.24 2.47
CA ASN A 37 8.07 -4.65 2.74
C ASN A 37 9.14 -5.24 1.81
N PHE A 38 9.44 -4.55 0.71
CA PHE A 38 10.46 -4.96 -0.25
C PHE A 38 11.91 -4.81 0.26
N GLY A 39 12.12 -4.14 1.40
CA GLY A 39 13.43 -4.05 2.05
C GLY A 39 13.74 -5.24 2.96
N ASP A 40 12.75 -6.08 3.25
CA ASP A 40 12.89 -7.29 4.06
C ASP A 40 13.01 -8.52 3.13
N PRO A 41 14.09 -9.33 3.22
CA PRO A 41 14.24 -10.55 2.42
C PRO A 41 13.09 -11.55 2.57
N SER A 42 12.38 -11.51 3.70
CA SER A 42 11.23 -12.39 3.96
C SER A 42 9.93 -11.91 3.28
N LEU A 43 9.94 -10.71 2.69
CA LEU A 43 8.80 -10.10 1.99
C LEU A 43 7.52 -10.13 2.82
N THR A 44 7.64 -9.69 4.09
CA THR A 44 6.54 -9.65 5.04
C THR A 44 5.36 -8.82 4.51
N ARG A 45 4.14 -9.35 4.69
CA ARG A 45 2.88 -8.77 4.21
C ARG A 45 2.09 -8.18 5.36
N TYR A 46 1.58 -6.96 5.18
CA TYR A 46 0.80 -6.25 6.18
C TYR A 46 -0.60 -5.93 5.61
N PRO A 47 -1.69 -6.35 6.27
CA PRO A 47 -3.05 -6.04 5.81
C PRO A 47 -3.34 -4.55 5.92
N LYS A 48 -3.84 -3.93 4.84
CA LYS A 48 -4.33 -2.55 4.86
C LYS A 48 -5.79 -2.50 5.31
N SER A 49 -6.29 -1.32 5.67
CA SER A 49 -7.71 -1.12 5.98
C SER A 49 -8.65 -1.56 4.86
N SER A 50 -8.23 -1.39 3.60
CA SER A 50 -8.94 -1.88 2.41
C SER A 50 -9.08 -3.40 2.41
N GLN A 51 -8.10 -4.16 2.91
CA GLN A 51 -8.20 -5.62 3.04
C GLN A 51 -9.31 -6.01 4.03
N ARG A 52 -9.35 -5.36 5.19
CA ARG A 52 -10.36 -5.64 6.22
C ARG A 52 -11.75 -5.33 5.69
N TRP A 53 -11.91 -4.15 5.08
CA TRP A 53 -13.16 -3.78 4.42
C TRP A 53 -13.58 -4.80 3.38
N TYR A 54 -12.66 -5.18 2.48
CA TYR A 54 -12.94 -6.09 1.39
C TYR A 54 -13.35 -7.49 1.88
N SER A 55 -12.71 -7.96 2.97
CA SER A 55 -13.08 -9.22 3.61
C SER A 55 -14.51 -9.19 4.16
N ARG A 56 -14.90 -8.10 4.83
CA ARG A 56 -16.25 -7.93 5.39
C ARG A 56 -17.30 -7.74 4.29
N PHE A 57 -16.96 -6.96 3.26
CA PHE A 57 -17.78 -6.77 2.07
C PHE A 57 -18.12 -8.12 1.40
N LEU A 58 -17.11 -8.97 1.18
CA LEU A 58 -17.31 -10.31 0.61
C LEU A 58 -18.16 -11.24 1.49
N LYS A 59 -18.18 -11.01 2.80
CA LYS A 59 -19.04 -11.73 3.75
C LYS A 59 -20.47 -11.19 3.80
N GLY A 60 -20.77 -10.08 3.12
CA GLY A 60 -22.08 -9.42 3.16
C GLY A 60 -22.36 -8.68 4.47
N GLU A 61 -21.33 -8.31 5.22
CA GLU A 61 -21.48 -7.55 6.47
C GLU A 61 -21.76 -6.07 6.18
N ASN A 62 -22.57 -5.42 7.02
CA ASN A 62 -22.71 -3.96 7.00
C ASN A 62 -21.41 -3.35 7.54
N VAL A 63 -20.60 -2.78 6.65
CA VAL A 63 -19.30 -2.24 7.03
C VAL A 63 -19.47 -0.83 7.60
N VAL A 64 -19.48 -0.72 8.93
CA VAL A 64 -19.19 0.53 9.62
C VAL A 64 -17.68 0.62 9.76
N MET A 65 -17.10 1.64 9.15
CA MET A 65 -15.67 1.91 9.27
C MET A 65 -15.46 2.76 10.51
N ASP A 66 -15.32 2.09 11.65
CA ASP A 66 -14.86 2.76 12.86
C ASP A 66 -13.41 3.17 12.61
N GLY A 67 -13.09 4.44 12.84
CA GLY A 67 -11.77 5.01 12.63
C GLY A 67 -10.76 4.48 13.64
N GLU A 68 -10.47 3.18 13.62
CA GLU A 68 -9.40 2.60 14.40
C GLU A 68 -8.09 2.79 13.64
N GLN A 69 -7.33 3.77 14.13
CA GLN A 69 -5.92 3.94 13.85
C GLN A 69 -5.17 2.73 14.41
N GLU A 70 -5.02 1.70 13.58
CA GLU A 70 -4.17 0.57 13.94
C GLU A 70 -2.70 0.98 13.88
N ASP A 71 -2.02 0.73 15.00
CA ASP A 71 -0.60 0.96 15.23
C ASP A 71 0.25 0.40 14.09
N MET A 72 0.58 1.26 13.13
CA MET A 72 1.69 0.99 12.23
C MET A 72 2.95 0.86 13.08
N PRO A 73 3.76 -0.21 12.92
CA PRO A 73 5.05 -0.32 13.57
C PRO A 73 5.80 1.01 13.41
N THR A 74 6.41 1.53 14.49
CA THR A 74 7.07 2.85 14.54
C THR A 74 8.04 3.09 13.36
N ILE A 75 8.54 2.00 12.76
CA ILE A 75 9.35 1.98 11.53
C ILE A 75 8.69 2.72 10.35
N PHE A 76 7.35 2.70 10.24
CA PHE A 76 6.62 3.37 9.16
C PHE A 76 6.17 4.80 9.50
N GLN A 77 6.18 5.22 10.77
CA GLN A 77 5.93 6.62 11.14
C GLN A 77 7.04 7.55 10.60
N ASN A 78 8.24 7.01 10.35
CA ASN A 78 9.38 7.75 9.80
C ASN A 78 9.40 7.80 8.25
N ILE A 79 8.44 7.16 7.56
CA ILE A 79 8.39 7.10 6.08
C ILE A 79 7.25 7.98 5.52
N ALA A 80 6.31 8.42 6.36
CA ALA A 80 5.38 9.48 6.00
C ALA A 80 6.16 10.80 5.89
N VAL A 81 6.80 10.99 4.73
CA VAL A 81 7.45 12.22 4.32
C VAL A 81 6.39 13.32 4.36
N ASP A 82 6.53 14.22 5.31
CA ASP A 82 5.86 15.52 5.30
C ASP A 82 6.23 16.21 3.99
N VAL A 83 5.27 16.25 3.05
CA VAL A 83 5.41 16.92 1.76
C VAL A 83 5.70 18.42 1.91
N ASN A 84 5.61 18.98 3.13
CA ASN A 84 5.86 20.38 3.43
C ASN A 84 7.17 20.64 4.20
N ASN A 85 8.03 19.65 4.45
CA ASN A 85 9.28 19.87 5.16
C ASN A 85 10.52 19.57 4.28
N PRO A 86 11.15 20.60 3.67
CA PRO A 86 12.28 20.42 2.75
C PRO A 86 13.61 20.03 3.43
N SER A 87 13.63 19.79 4.74
CA SER A 87 14.87 19.49 5.49
C SER A 87 15.30 18.01 5.48
N VAL A 88 14.52 17.09 4.90
CA VAL A 88 14.85 15.64 4.88
C VAL A 88 15.66 15.18 3.66
N LEU A 89 16.09 16.11 2.79
CA LEU A 89 17.05 15.81 1.73
C LEU A 89 18.47 15.70 2.30
N GLY A 90 18.82 14.54 2.82
CA GLY A 90 20.19 14.33 3.26
C GLY A 90 20.48 12.90 3.65
N HIS A 91 20.59 11.99 2.68
CA HIS A 91 21.44 10.80 2.77
C HIS A 91 21.64 10.18 1.36
N SER A 92 22.36 10.89 0.48
CA SER A 92 22.86 10.33 -0.80
C SER A 92 24.32 10.70 -1.11
N GLU A 93 25.12 11.13 -0.12
CA GLU A 93 26.56 11.42 -0.33
C GLU A 93 27.43 10.69 0.70
N LEU A 94 27.64 9.37 0.56
CA LEU A 94 28.72 8.67 1.28
C LEU A 94 29.33 7.49 0.50
N LEU A 95 29.40 7.56 -0.85
CA LEU A 95 30.09 6.53 -1.65
C LEU A 95 31.00 7.07 -2.78
N GLN A 96 31.62 8.23 -2.59
CA GLN A 96 32.74 8.68 -3.45
C GLN A 96 33.87 9.32 -2.63
N HIS A 97 34.57 8.53 -1.81
CA HIS A 97 35.99 8.80 -1.51
C HIS A 97 36.65 7.60 -0.84
N LYS A 98 37.05 6.60 -1.64
CA LYS A 98 38.10 5.63 -1.28
C LYS A 98 38.65 4.96 -2.55
N SER A 99 39.38 5.76 -3.31
CA SER A 99 40.52 5.29 -4.11
C SER A 99 41.56 6.39 -4.06
N SER A 100 42.54 6.19 -3.17
CA SER A 100 43.89 6.70 -3.31
C SER A 100 44.82 5.50 -3.38
#